data_AF-A0A645HWG6-F1
#
_entry.id   AF-A0A645HWG6-F1
#
_cell.length_a   1.000
_cell.length_b   1.000
_cell.length_c   1.000
_cell.angle_alpha   90.00
_cell.angle_beta   90.00
_cell.angle_gamma   90.00
#
_symmetry.space_group_name_H-M   'P 1'
#
loop_
_entity.id
_entity.type
_entity.pdbx_description
1 polymer ?
#
loop_
_entity_poly.entity_id
_entity_poly.type
_entity_poly.pdbx_seq_one_letter_code
_entity_poly.pdbx_strand_id
1 'polypeptide(L)' 'MLISTFKTLIGYQFNTSKVSEKLFIHKNTVLQRKYKICELLGYNPEKYPYRQIFELSIILEKFVD' A
#
# COMPACT_ATOMS: atom_id res chain seq x y z
N MET A 1 8.33 -7.61 2.99
CA MET A 1 8.78 -6.41 2.24
C MET A 1 7.69 -5.78 1.36
N LEU A 2 7.00 -6.53 0.49
CA LEU A 2 5.87 -6.00 -0.30
C LEU A 2 4.62 -5.71 0.56
N ILE A 3 4.25 -6.62 1.47
CA ILE A 3 3.10 -6.44 2.39
C ILE A 3 3.28 -5.16 3.24
N SER A 4 4.45 -4.96 3.83
CA SER A 4 4.75 -3.75 4.60
C SER A 4 4.68 -2.49 3.73
N THR A 5 5.20 -2.52 2.50
CA THR A 5 5.03 -1.41 1.56
C THR A 5 3.57 -1.16 1.20
N PHE A 6 2.77 -2.21 1.03
CA PHE A 6 1.36 -2.08 0.70
C PHE A 6 0.55 -1.48 1.85
N LYS A 7 0.74 -1.98 3.07
CA LYS A 7 0.11 -1.40 4.28
C LYS A 7 0.47 0.07 4.45
N THR A 8 1.74 0.43 4.26
CA THR A 8 2.17 1.83 4.33
C THR A 8 1.59 2.66 3.18
N LEU A 9 1.48 2.13 1.96
CA LEU A 9 0.79 2.81 0.85
C LEU A 9 -0.65 3.15 1.22
N ILE A 10 -1.41 2.20 1.75
CA ILE A 10 -2.80 2.42 2.18
C ILE A 10 -2.85 3.46 3.31
N GLY A 11 -2.02 3.31 4.34
CA GLY A 11 -1.97 4.24 5.47
C GLY A 11 -1.59 5.69 5.11
N TYR A 12 -0.88 5.89 3.99
CA TYR A 12 -0.52 7.20 3.46
C TYR A 12 -1.28 7.57 2.18
N GLN A 13 -2.44 6.97 1.93
CA GLN A 13 -3.32 7.31 0.79
C GLN A 13 -2.60 7.24 -0.56
N PHE A 14 -1.73 6.25 -0.72
CA PHE A 14 -0.86 6.00 -1.88
C PHE A 14 0.13 7.14 -2.22
N ASN A 15 0.40 8.06 -1.27
CA ASN A 15 1.43 9.07 -1.41
C ASN A 15 2.84 8.45 -1.37
N THR A 16 3.40 8.17 -2.55
CA THR A 16 4.69 7.48 -2.69
C THR A 16 5.87 8.24 -2.07
N SER A 17 5.84 9.57 -2.02
CA SER A 17 6.88 10.37 -1.35
C SER A 17 6.88 10.14 0.16
N LYS A 18 5.70 10.20 0.80
CA LYS A 18 5.58 9.92 2.25
C LYS A 18 5.95 8.48 2.59
N VAL A 19 5.61 7.54 1.70
CA VAL A 19 5.96 6.12 1.87
C VAL A 19 7.47 5.89 1.75
N SER A 20 8.16 6.59 0.82
CA SER A 20 9.63 6.51 0.73
C SER A 20 10.30 7.00 2.00
N GLU A 21 9.84 8.13 2.55
CA GLU A 21 10.34 8.68 3.81
C GLU A 21 10.09 7.70 4.97
N LYS A 22 8.84 7.21 5.11
CA LYS A 22 8.46 6.32 6.22
C LYS A 22 9.21 4.99 6.21
N LEU A 23 9.50 4.45 5.02
CA LEU A 23 10.17 3.17 4.86
C LEU A 23 11.69 3.29 4.69
N PHE A 24 12.24 4.51 4.67
CA PHE A 24 13.66 4.78 4.39
C PHE A 24 14.16 4.09 3.12
N ILE A 25 13.37 4.15 2.04
CA ILE A 25 13.73 3.60 0.73
C ILE A 25 13.52 4.64 -0.36
N HIS A 26 14.25 4.51 -1.47
CA HIS A 26 14.11 5.42 -2.59
C HIS A 26 12.69 5.37 -3.20
N LYS A 27 12.19 6.52 -3.67
CA LYS A 27 10.85 6.64 -4.27
C LYS A 27 10.63 5.69 -5.46
N ASN A 28 11.65 5.46 -6.29
CA ASN A 28 11.55 4.50 -7.40
C ASN A 28 11.35 3.07 -6.91
N THR A 29 11.95 2.69 -5.77
CA THR A 29 11.73 1.38 -5.15
C THR A 29 10.29 1.26 -4.68
N VAL A 30 9.69 2.32 -4.13
CA VAL A 30 8.26 2.35 -3.78
C VAL A 30 7.39 2.14 -5.02
N LEU A 31 7.69 2.84 -6.12
CA LEU A 31 6.95 2.71 -7.39
C LEU A 31 7.06 1.30 -7.97
N GLN A 32 8.27 0.73 -8.02
CA GLN A 32 8.49 -0.65 -8.49
C GLN A 32 7.69 -1.65 -7.65
N ARG A 33 7.69 -1.51 -6.32
CA ARG A 33 6.90 -2.35 -5.42
C ARG A 33 5.40 -2.16 -5.62
N LYS A 34 4.93 -0.93 -5.82
CA LYS A 34 3.52 -0.63 -6.15
C LYS A 34 3.11 -1.35 -7.44
N TYR A 35 3.94 -1.30 -8.49
CA TYR A 35 3.66 -2.03 -9.72
C TYR A 35 3.60 -3.54 -9.50
N LYS A 36 4.52 -4.09 -8.71
CA LYS A 36 4.49 -5.52 -8.38
C LYS A 36 3.25 -5.92 -7.58
N ILE A 37 2.78 -5.06 -6.68
CA ILE A 37 1.52 -5.27 -5.94
C ILE A 37 0.33 -5.30 -6.90
N CYS A 38 0.23 -4.35 -7.83
CA CYS A 38 -0.83 -4.34 -8.84
C CYS A 38 -0.80 -5.60 -9.72
N GLU A 39 0.39 -6.03 -10.15
CA GLU A 39 0.60 -7.25 -10.93
C GLU A 39 0.10 -8.50 -10.18
N LEU A 40 0.46 -8.63 -8.90
CA LEU A 40 0.05 -9.76 -8.06
C LEU A 40 -1.45 -9.79 -7.77
N LEU A 41 -2.08 -8.62 -7.61
CA LEU A 41 -3.52 -8.51 -7.36
C LEU A 41 -4.35 -8.66 -8.65
N GLY A 42 -3.77 -8.37 -9.81
CA GLY A 42 -4.50 -8.29 -11.09
C GLY A 42 -5.34 -7.01 -11.24
N TYR A 43 -5.27 -6.09 -10.27
CA TYR A 43 -5.98 -4.81 -10.29
C TYR A 43 -5.20 -3.74 -9.50
N ASN A 44 -5.57 -2.46 -9.68
CA ASN A 44 -4.95 -1.36 -8.94
C ASN A 44 -5.71 -1.13 -7.61
N PRO A 45 -5.10 -1.41 -6.45
CA PRO A 45 -5.73 -1.25 -5.15
C PRO A 45 -5.92 0.22 -4.71
N GLU A 46 -5.36 1.18 -5.45
CA GLU A 46 -5.61 2.62 -5.23
C GLU A 46 -6.97 3.07 -5.78
N LYS A 47 -7.52 2.32 -6.75
CA LYS A 47 -8.80 2.66 -7.38
C LYS A 47 -9.98 2.16 -6.54
N TYR A 48 -11.09 2.90 -6.60
CA TYR A 48 -12.38 2.43 -6.09
C TYR A 48 -12.91 1.27 -6.94
N PRO A 49 -13.63 0.30 -6.35
CA PRO A 49 -13.97 0.18 -4.92
C PRO A 49 -12.87 -0.48 -4.07
N TYR A 50 -11.82 -1.05 -4.68
CA TYR A 50 -10.81 -1.85 -4.00
C TYR A 50 -10.08 -1.13 -2.86
N ARG A 51 -9.83 0.18 -3.03
CA ARG A 51 -9.21 1.01 -2.00
C ARG A 51 -9.94 0.95 -0.66
N GLN A 52 -11.27 1.05 -0.68
CA GLN A 52 -12.09 1.01 0.54
C GLN A 52 -12.00 -0.35 1.23
N ILE A 53 -11.99 -1.44 0.46
CA ILE A 53 -11.87 -2.79 0.99
C ILE A 53 -10.55 -2.94 1.76
N PHE A 54 -9.45 -2.45 1.20
CA PHE A 54 -8.15 -2.53 1.85
C PHE A 54 -8.00 -1.58 3.04
N GLU A 55 -8.53 -0.36 2.94
CA GLU A 55 -8.59 0.56 4.08
C GLU A 55 -9.36 -0.07 5.25
N LEU A 56 -10.52 -0.70 4.99
CA LEU A 56 -11.27 -1.44 6.01
C LEU A 56 -10.46 -2.61 6.58
N SER A 57 -9.79 -3.39 5.73
CA SER A 57 -9.02 -4.55 6.18
C SER A 57 -7.90 -4.18 7.16
N ILE A 58 -7.21 -3.06 6.93
CA ILE A 58 -6.16 -2.56 7.83
C ILE A 58 -6.76 -2.03 9.14
N ILE A 59 -7.94 -1.40 9.08
CA ILE A 59 -8.64 -0.97 10.28
C ILE A 59 -9.01 -2.20 11.12
N LEU A 60 -9.62 -3.22 10.51
CA LEU A 60 -10.03 -4.46 11.18
C LEU A 60 -8.86 -5.22 11.80
N GLU A 61 -7.71 -5.28 11.11
CA GLU A 61 -6.50 -5.92 11.64
C GLU A 61 -6.09 -5.35 13.01
N LYS A 62 -6.24 -4.04 13.22
CA LYS A 62 -5.93 -3.38 14.50
C LYS A 62 -6.86 -3.74 15.66
N PHE A 63 -7.98 -4.40 15.39
CA PHE A 63 -8.94 -4.84 16.40
C PHE A 63 -8.88 -6.35 16.67
N VAL A 64 -8.09 -7.09 15.88
CA VAL A 64 -7.91 -8.54 16.02
C VAL A 64 -6.57 -8.88 16.70
N ASP A 65 -5.59 -7.97 16.61
CA ASP A 65 -4.36 -7.97 17.41
C ASP A 65 -4.56 -7.26 18.76
#